data_AF-A0A5C7XSF6-F1
#
_entry.id   AF-A0A5C7XSF6-F1
#
_cell.length_a   1.000
_cell.length_b   1.000
_cell.length_c   1.000
_cell.angle_alpha   90.00
_cell.angle_beta   90.00
_cell.angle_gamma   90.00
#
_symmetry.space_group_name_H-M   'P 1'
#
loop_
_entity.id
_entity.type
_entity.pdbx_description
1 polymer ?
#
loop_
_entity_poly.entity_id
_entity_poly.type
_entity_poly.pdbx_seq_one_letter_code
_entity_poly.pdbx_strand_id
1 'polypeptide(L)'
;MDVNGHYIAAKLEVAVASTEKSLVRSLQRGLQIINLVAAEGPLHAKLVARSAKLPLPTAYHLLRTLVHDDYLARLDDGTYVLGDRFQAELPELHDTDRRMVCAVGRS
;
A
#
# COMPACT_ATOMS: atom_id res chain seq x y z
N MET A 1 48.12 13.46 -16.61
CA MET A 1 47.01 14.32 -16.14
C MET A 1 45.76 14.00 -16.96
N ASP A 2 45.40 12.72 -16.87
CA ASP A 2 44.08 12.11 -16.79
C ASP A 2 42.85 13.04 -16.81
N VAL A 3 42.25 13.17 -17.99
CA VAL A 3 40.90 13.73 -18.20
C VAL A 3 39.79 12.66 -18.21
N ASN A 4 40.13 11.40 -17.88
CA ASN A 4 39.19 10.26 -17.92
C ASN A 4 38.38 10.04 -16.61
N GLY A 5 38.58 10.87 -15.58
CA GLY A 5 37.89 10.73 -14.28
C GLY A 5 36.54 11.44 -14.18
N HIS A 6 36.25 12.43 -15.04
CA HIS A 6 35.04 13.25 -14.91
C HIS A 6 33.83 12.71 -15.70
N TYR A 7 34.06 11.83 -16.68
CA TYR A 7 32.99 11.29 -17.55
C TYR A 7 32.25 10.09 -16.92
N ILE A 8 32.84 9.44 -15.92
CA ILE A 8 32.25 8.28 -15.24
C ILE A 8 31.19 8.68 -14.20
N ALA A 9 31.37 9.80 -13.50
CA ALA A 9 30.40 10.28 -12.50
C ALA A 9 29.09 10.77 -13.16
N ALA A 10 29.19 11.61 -14.19
CA ALA A 10 28.01 12.12 -14.91
C ALA A 10 27.21 11.02 -15.60
N LYS A 11 27.87 9.97 -16.12
CA LYS A 11 27.21 8.85 -16.78
C LYS A 11 26.53 7.90 -15.78
N LEU A 12 27.06 7.78 -14.57
CA LEU A 12 26.45 7.00 -13.48
C LEU A 12 25.22 7.73 -12.90
N GLU A 13 25.26 9.06 -12.78
CA GLU A 13 24.16 9.89 -12.28
C GLU A 13 22.97 9.92 -13.26
N VAL A 14 23.23 9.95 -14.57
CA VAL A 14 22.20 9.84 -15.61
C VAL A 14 21.61 8.42 -15.71
N ALA A 15 22.40 7.37 -15.44
CA ALA A 15 21.92 5.99 -15.42
C ALA A 15 21.04 5.69 -14.19
N VAL A 16 21.41 6.22 -13.02
CA VAL A 16 20.54 6.19 -11.83
C VAL A 16 19.24 6.95 -12.12
N ALA A 17 19.31 8.19 -12.64
CA ALA A 17 18.11 8.96 -13.00
C ALA A 17 17.25 8.30 -14.10
N SER A 18 17.82 7.46 -14.95
CA SER A 18 17.08 6.68 -15.96
C SER A 18 16.44 5.41 -15.37
N THR A 19 17.00 4.85 -14.30
CA THR A 19 16.40 3.73 -13.55
C THR A 19 15.27 4.23 -12.64
N GLU A 20 15.43 5.43 -12.06
CA GLU A 20 14.34 6.18 -11.39
C GLU A 20 13.17 6.50 -12.34
N LYS A 21 13.42 6.55 -13.66
CA LYS A 21 12.42 6.85 -14.70
C LYS A 21 11.56 5.65 -15.10
N SER A 22 11.81 4.47 -14.53
CA SER A 22 10.96 3.27 -14.71
C SER A 22 10.30 2.79 -13.43
N LEU A 23 10.22 3.62 -12.38
CA LEU A 23 9.26 3.36 -11.31
C LEU A 23 7.87 3.68 -11.82
N VAL A 24 7.07 2.63 -12.04
CA VAL A 24 5.69 2.77 -12.51
C VAL A 24 4.89 3.46 -11.40
N ARG A 25 4.69 4.78 -11.52
CA ARG A 25 4.05 5.62 -10.50
C ARG A 25 2.67 5.09 -10.08
N SER A 26 1.93 4.42 -10.96
CA SER A 26 0.64 3.83 -10.60
C SER A 26 0.79 2.69 -9.61
N LEU A 27 1.79 1.81 -9.77
CA LEU A 27 2.06 0.72 -8.83
C LEU A 27 2.45 1.28 -7.46
N GLN A 28 3.35 2.27 -7.42
CA GLN A 28 3.75 2.91 -6.15
C GLN A 28 2.55 3.50 -5.41
N ARG A 29 1.64 4.15 -6.13
CA ARG A 29 0.40 4.70 -5.55
C ARG A 29 -0.54 3.61 -5.06
N GLY A 30 -0.66 2.50 -5.80
CA GLY A 30 -1.44 1.33 -5.38
C GLY A 30 -0.89 0.75 -4.08
N LEU A 31 0.41 0.50 -3.99
CA LEU A 31 1.07 0.01 -2.78
C LEU A 31 0.89 0.97 -1.59
N GLN A 32 1.01 2.28 -1.83
CA GLN A 32 0.79 3.28 -0.78
C GLN A 32 -0.64 3.23 -0.23
N ILE A 33 -1.66 3.04 -1.08
CA ILE A 33 -3.05 2.90 -0.65
C ILE A 33 -3.25 1.64 0.20
N ILE A 34 -2.68 0.51 -0.23
CA ILE A 34 -2.75 -0.76 0.54
C ILE A 34 -2.14 -0.56 1.93
N ASN A 35 -0.94 0.01 2.01
CA ASN A 35 -0.25 0.25 3.28
C ASN A 35 -1.07 1.17 4.21
N LEU A 36 -1.73 2.17 3.65
CA LEU A 36 -2.58 3.09 4.41
C LEU A 36 -3.78 2.37 5.06
N VAL A 37 -4.50 1.57 4.26
CA VAL A 37 -5.65 0.80 4.74
C VAL A 37 -5.21 -0.26 5.76
N ALA A 38 -4.05 -0.89 5.54
CA ALA A 38 -3.46 -1.83 6.49
C ALA A 38 -3.11 -1.19 7.84
N ALA A 39 -2.63 0.06 7.84
CA ALA A 39 -2.19 0.75 9.05
C ALA A 39 -3.35 1.40 9.84
N GLU A 40 -4.32 2.00 9.15
CA GLU A 40 -5.36 2.81 9.78
C GLU A 40 -6.72 2.08 9.89
N GLY A 41 -6.91 0.96 9.19
CA GLY A 41 -8.17 0.20 9.20
C GLY A 41 -9.16 0.66 8.11
N PRO A 42 -10.48 0.55 8.34
CA PRO A 42 -11.48 0.93 7.34
C PRO A 42 -11.41 2.43 7.01
N LEU A 43 -11.16 2.78 5.74
CA LEU A 43 -11.04 4.18 5.31
C LEU A 43 -11.99 4.53 4.18
N HIS A 44 -12.58 5.74 4.22
CA HIS A 44 -13.29 6.28 3.07
C HIS A 44 -12.32 6.76 1.97
N ALA A 45 -12.75 6.66 0.70
CA ALA A 45 -11.96 7.10 -0.46
C ALA A 45 -11.41 8.53 -0.35
N LYS A 46 -12.16 9.45 0.28
CA LYS A 46 -11.73 10.84 0.49
C LYS A 46 -10.53 10.95 1.44
N LEU A 47 -10.53 10.13 2.50
CA LEU A 47 -9.42 10.08 3.45
C LEU A 47 -8.20 9.42 2.81
N VAL A 48 -8.41 8.32 2.08
CA VAL A 48 -7.35 7.67 1.28
C VAL A 48 -6.69 8.65 0.31
N ALA A 49 -7.47 9.40 -0.47
CA ALA A 49 -6.94 10.38 -1.41
C ALA A 49 -6.10 11.46 -0.72
N ARG A 50 -6.57 11.96 0.43
CA ARG A 50 -5.86 12.97 1.21
C ARG A 50 -4.53 12.44 1.75
N SER A 51 -4.56 11.27 2.40
CA SER A 51 -3.36 10.68 3.01
C SER A 51 -2.34 10.21 1.97
N ALA A 52 -2.82 9.69 0.83
CA ALA A 52 -1.98 9.30 -0.30
C ALA A 52 -1.52 10.51 -1.17
N LYS A 53 -2.00 11.73 -0.87
CA LYS A 53 -1.73 12.96 -1.64
C LYS A 53 -2.10 12.81 -3.13
N LEU A 54 -3.25 12.19 -3.40
CA LEU A 54 -3.77 11.96 -4.75
C LEU A 54 -5.04 12.77 -5.02
N PRO A 55 -5.29 13.16 -6.28
CA PRO A 55 -6.62 13.60 -6.69
C PRO A 55 -7.65 12.49 -6.42
N LEU A 56 -8.83 12.88 -5.94
CA LEU A 56 -9.89 11.95 -5.61
C LEU A 56 -10.29 11.02 -6.78
N PRO A 57 -10.42 11.50 -8.04
CA PRO A 57 -10.70 10.60 -9.17
C PRO A 57 -9.63 9.52 -9.36
N THR A 58 -8.35 9.90 -9.24
CA THR A 58 -7.22 8.97 -9.33
C THR A 58 -7.25 7.93 -8.22
N ALA A 59 -7.57 8.35 -6.99
CA ALA A 59 -7.73 7.42 -5.87
C ALA A 59 -8.85 6.42 -6.15
N TYR A 60 -10.01 6.87 -6.67
CA TYR A 60 -11.10 5.97 -7.07
C TYR A 60 -10.69 4.96 -8.14
N HIS A 61 -9.91 5.38 -9.14
CA HIS A 61 -9.42 4.44 -10.17
C HIS A 61 -8.58 3.32 -9.55
N LEU A 62 -7.65 3.68 -8.67
CA LEU A 62 -6.80 2.70 -7.99
C LEU A 62 -7.60 1.82 -7.05
N LEU A 63 -8.48 2.38 -6.22
CA LEU A 63 -9.35 1.63 -5.32
C LEU A 63 -10.23 0.64 -6.09
N ARG A 64 -10.77 1.04 -7.23
CA ARG A 64 -11.59 0.15 -8.07
C ARG A 64 -10.77 -1.02 -8.60
N THR A 65 -9.55 -0.79 -9.06
CA THR A 65 -8.65 -1.87 -9.50
C THR A 65 -8.29 -2.78 -8.34
N LEU A 66 -7.89 -2.22 -7.19
CA LEU A 66 -7.51 -3.00 -6.02
C LEU A 66 -8.67 -3.83 -5.45
N VAL A 67 -9.91 -3.33 -5.50
CA VAL A 67 -11.10 -4.10 -5.14
C VAL A 67 -11.40 -5.19 -6.17
N HIS A 68 -11.24 -4.87 -7.46
CA HIS A 68 -11.46 -5.85 -8.52
C HIS A 68 -10.49 -7.04 -8.46
N ASP A 69 -9.25 -6.80 -8.03
CA ASP A 69 -8.20 -7.81 -7.89
C ASP A 69 -8.18 -8.47 -6.48
N ASP A 70 -9.20 -8.21 -5.66
CA ASP A 70 -9.38 -8.74 -4.29
C ASP A 70 -8.30 -8.32 -3.27
N TYR A 71 -7.52 -7.27 -3.56
CA TYR A 71 -6.59 -6.68 -2.59
C TYR A 71 -7.30 -5.80 -1.55
N LEU A 72 -8.41 -5.18 -1.91
CA LEU A 72 -9.27 -4.43 -0.99
C LEU A 72 -10.71 -4.94 -1.07
N ALA A 73 -11.46 -4.79 0.01
CA ALA A 73 -12.91 -4.96 -0.01
C ALA A 73 -13.59 -3.63 0.32
N ARG A 74 -14.73 -3.36 -0.32
CA ARG A 74 -15.55 -2.20 -0.03
C ARG A 74 -16.73 -2.62 0.85
N LEU A 75 -16.89 -1.97 1.99
CA LEU A 75 -18.00 -2.20 2.91
C LEU A 75 -19.24 -1.39 2.51
N ASP A 76 -20.38 -1.73 3.11
CA ASP A 76 -21.68 -1.10 2.83
C ASP A 76 -21.70 0.40 3.16
N ASP A 77 -20.91 0.81 4.16
CA ASP A 77 -20.72 2.21 4.55
C ASP A 77 -19.80 3.00 3.59
N GLY A 78 -19.24 2.33 2.58
CA GLY A 78 -18.34 2.91 1.59
C GLY A 78 -16.91 3.11 2.08
N THR A 79 -16.54 2.51 3.20
CA THR A 79 -15.13 2.35 3.60
C THR A 79 -14.47 1.20 2.85
N TYR A 80 -13.14 1.22 2.82
CA TYR A 80 -12.30 0.20 2.20
C TYR A 80 -11.45 -0.46 3.28
N VAL A 81 -11.40 -1.79 3.24
CA VAL A 81 -10.59 -2.66 4.11
C VAL A 81 -9.68 -3.56 3.25
N LEU A 82 -8.72 -4.25 3.86
CA LEU A 82 -7.94 -5.27 3.15
C LEU A 82 -8.84 -6.43 2.69
N GLY A 83 -8.64 -6.87 1.45
CA GLY A 83 -9.37 -7.97 0.85
C GLY A 83 -8.73 -9.34 1.09
N ASP A 84 -9.37 -10.37 0.55
CA ASP A 84 -9.08 -11.78 0.82
C ASP A 84 -7.67 -12.21 0.38
N ARG A 85 -7.04 -11.48 -0.56
CA ARG A 85 -5.63 -11.70 -0.95
C ARG A 85 -4.65 -11.55 0.22
N PHE A 86 -5.01 -10.79 1.25
CA PHE A 86 -4.23 -10.64 2.49
C PHE A 86 -4.69 -11.60 3.60
N GLN A 87 -5.82 -12.29 3.43
CA GLN A 87 -6.32 -13.30 4.35
C GLN A 87 -5.80 -14.70 4.01
N ALA A 88 -5.36 -14.91 2.77
CA ALA A 88 -4.73 -16.15 2.33
C ALA A 88 -3.32 -16.31 2.94
N GLU A 89 -3.24 -17.19 3.93
CA GLU A 89 -2.04 -17.95 4.32
C GLU A 89 -0.94 -17.23 5.12
N LEU A 90 -1.20 -17.03 6.42
CA LEU A 90 -0.30 -17.57 7.44
C LEU A 90 -1.00 -18.75 8.14
N PRO A 91 -0.92 -19.99 7.61
CA PRO A 91 -1.47 -21.14 8.31
C PRO A 91 -0.68 -21.51 9.57
N GLU A 92 0.47 -20.89 9.87
CA GLU A 92 1.41 -21.39 10.88
C GLU A 92 2.11 -20.27 11.70
N LEU A 93 1.44 -19.17 12.05
CA LEU A 93 1.91 -18.29 13.15
C LEU A 93 0.79 -17.79 14.08
N HIS A 94 -0.35 -18.48 14.10
CA HIS A 94 -1.38 -18.30 15.13
C HIS A 94 -1.14 -19.25 16.32
N ASP A 95 0.05 -19.20 16.91
CA ASP A 95 0.28 -19.71 18.25
C ASP A 95 1.26 -18.76 18.94
N THR A 96 0.76 -17.84 19.79
CA THR A 96 1.46 -17.27 20.98
C THR A 96 0.64 -16.21 21.73
N ASP A 97 -0.43 -15.56 21.20
CA ASP A 97 -1.02 -14.43 21.96
C ASP A 97 -2.55 -14.37 22.06
N ARG A 98 -3.18 -15.51 22.38
CA ARG A 98 -4.57 -15.55 22.90
C ARG A 98 -4.62 -15.81 24.42
N ARG A 99 -3.69 -15.23 25.18
CA ARG A 99 -3.81 -15.12 26.64
C ARG A 99 -4.13 -13.67 27.02
N MET A 100 -5.22 -13.52 27.79
CA MET A 100 -5.75 -12.33 28.45
C MET A 100 -6.56 -11.36 27.56
N VAL A 101 -7.83 -11.03 27.84
CA VAL A 101 -8.52 -10.96 29.15
C VAL A 101 -10.01 -11.34 29.04
N CYS A 102 -10.44 -12.19 29.97
CA CYS A 102 -11.83 -12.39 30.37
C CYS A 102 -12.35 -11.18 31.16
N ALA A 103 -13.53 -10.65 30.82
CA ALA A 103 -14.52 -10.17 31.80
C ALA A 103 -15.79 -9.65 31.09
N VAL A 104 -16.83 -10.46 31.01
CA VAL A 104 -18.20 -10.07 31.46
C VAL A 104 -18.89 -11.38 31.84
N GLY A 105 -19.10 -11.56 33.14
CA GLY A 105 -19.93 -12.62 33.67
C GLY A 105 -21.41 -12.30 33.45
N ARG A 106 -22.18 -13.34 33.13
CA ARG A 106 -23.62 -13.41 33.39
C ARG A 106 -23.98 -14.87 33.61
N SER A 107 -24.25 -15.20 34.87
CA SER A 107 -25.44 -15.93 35.35
C SER A 107 -25.28 -16.22 36.83
#